data_AF-A0A368GA43-F1
#
_entry.id   AF-A0A368GA43-F1
#
_cell.length_a   1.000
_cell.length_b   1.000
_cell.length_c   1.000
_cell.angle_alpha   90.00
_cell.angle_beta   90.00
_cell.angle_gamma   90.00
#
_symmetry.space_group_name_H-M   'P 1'
#
loop_
_entity.id
_entity.type
_entity.pdbx_description
1 polymer ?
#
loop_
_entity_poly.entity_id
_entity_poly.type
_entity_poly.pdbx_seq_one_letter_code
_entity_poly.pdbx_strand_id
1 'polypeptide(L)'
;MSSKEKRGAVIALHREGVPNLEIARRLRMPRSTVYDAVKRFRRPGDCKDRPKAGRPKPQRSMWKMASDLGVSERTVRRFVKEDLNLRPFKMQKGHYLKG
;
A
#
# COMPACT_ATOMS: atom_id res chain seq x y z
N MET A 1 -22.99 -2.56 15.25
CA MET A 1 -22.29 -3.46 14.30
C MET A 1 -21.08 -2.75 13.72
N SER A 2 -19.90 -3.33 13.94
CA SER A 2 -18.65 -3.00 13.26
C SER A 2 -18.78 -3.20 11.74
N SER A 3 -18.01 -2.43 10.97
CA SER A 3 -17.98 -2.52 9.50
C SER A 3 -17.63 -3.93 8.99
N LYS A 4 -16.87 -4.70 9.78
CA LYS A 4 -16.54 -6.11 9.47
C LYS A 4 -17.73 -7.05 9.65
N GLU A 5 -18.51 -6.87 10.71
CA GLU A 5 -19.70 -7.67 11.01
C GLU A 5 -20.78 -7.47 9.94
N LYS A 6 -21.00 -6.22 9.52
CA LYS A 6 -21.94 -5.90 8.43
C LYS A 6 -21.58 -6.61 7.13
N ARG A 7 -20.29 -6.60 6.75
CA ARG A 7 -19.79 -7.33 5.58
C ARG A 7 -19.99 -8.84 5.73
N GLY A 8 -19.71 -9.38 6.91
CA GLY A 8 -19.92 -10.80 7.22
C GLY A 8 -21.38 -11.23 7.05
N ALA A 9 -22.32 -10.46 7.61
CA ALA A 9 -23.76 -10.74 7.48
C ALA A 9 -24.24 -10.70 6.03
N VAL A 10 -23.78 -9.71 5.24
CA VAL A 10 -24.09 -9.64 3.80
C VAL A 10 -23.58 -10.86 3.05
N ILE A 11 -22.35 -11.31 3.35
CA ILE A 11 -21.74 -12.45 2.66
C ILE A 11 -22.45 -13.76 3.03
N ALA A 12 -22.86 -13.95 4.28
CA ALA A 12 -23.63 -15.13 4.71
C ALA A 12 -24.92 -15.27 3.89
N LEU A 13 -25.72 -14.19 3.82
CA LEU A 13 -26.96 -14.17 3.04
C LEU A 13 -26.71 -14.30 1.53
N HIS A 14 -25.58 -13.77 1.02
CA HIS A 14 -25.22 -13.94 -0.39
C HIS A 14 -24.87 -15.39 -0.74
N ARG A 15 -24.23 -16.13 0.19
CA ARG A 15 -23.92 -17.56 0.02
C ARG A 15 -25.17 -18.43 0.07
N GLU A 16 -26.19 -18.01 0.82
CA GLU A 16 -27.52 -18.62 0.82
C GLU A 16 -28.31 -18.35 -0.48
N GLY A 17 -27.78 -17.53 -1.40
CA GLY A 17 -28.43 -17.22 -2.68
C GLY A 17 -29.50 -16.12 -2.58
N VAL A 18 -29.60 -15.42 -1.45
CA VAL A 18 -30.56 -14.34 -1.25
C VAL A 18 -30.20 -13.16 -2.18
N PRO A 19 -31.16 -12.57 -2.92
CA PRO A 19 -30.87 -11.46 -3.81
C PRO A 19 -30.48 -10.20 -3.02
N ASN A 20 -29.55 -9.39 -3.56
CA ASN A 20 -29.00 -8.21 -2.89
C ASN A 20 -30.06 -7.21 -2.38
N LEU A 21 -31.19 -7.08 -3.08
CA LEU A 21 -32.30 -6.22 -2.67
C LEU A 21 -32.91 -6.71 -1.34
N GLU A 22 -33.07 -8.02 -1.21
CA GLU A 22 -33.66 -8.65 -0.04
C GLU A 22 -32.69 -8.61 1.15
N ILE A 23 -31.39 -8.78 0.89
CA ILE A 23 -30.33 -8.57 1.89
C ILE A 23 -30.37 -7.13 2.44
N ALA A 24 -30.50 -6.14 1.55
CA ALA A 24 -30.58 -4.73 1.94
C ALA A 24 -31.79 -4.44 2.84
N ARG A 25 -32.94 -5.04 2.53
CA ARG A 25 -34.17 -4.93 3.33
C ARG A 25 -34.01 -5.58 4.71
N ARG A 26 -33.53 -6.84 4.75
CA ARG A 26 -33.34 -7.60 6.00
C ARG A 26 -32.35 -6.93 6.95
N LEU A 27 -31.24 -6.44 6.42
CA LEU A 27 -30.19 -5.79 7.23
C LEU A 27 -30.42 -4.29 7.44
N ARG A 28 -31.49 -3.72 6.86
CA ARG A 28 -31.75 -2.26 6.80
C ARG A 28 -30.51 -1.46 6.37
N MET A 29 -29.84 -1.94 5.32
CA MET A 29 -28.62 -1.33 4.78
C MET A 29 -28.86 -0.76 3.39
N PRO A 30 -28.15 0.30 2.98
CA PRO A 30 -28.20 0.78 1.60
C PRO A 30 -27.80 -0.32 0.60
N ARG A 31 -28.51 -0.39 -0.53
CA ARG A 31 -28.20 -1.34 -1.63
C ARG A 31 -26.76 -1.21 -2.12
N SER A 32 -26.22 0.01 -2.15
CA SER A 32 -24.82 0.27 -2.53
C SER A 32 -23.84 -0.45 -1.60
N THR A 33 -24.07 -0.41 -0.29
CA THR A 33 -23.21 -1.09 0.68
C THR A 33 -23.26 -2.61 0.53
N VAL A 34 -24.43 -3.17 0.27
CA VAL A 34 -24.59 -4.61 -0.01
C VAL A 34 -23.84 -4.98 -1.29
N TYR A 35 -24.04 -4.21 -2.36
CA TYR A 35 -23.35 -4.41 -3.64
C TYR A 35 -21.83 -4.36 -3.49
N ASP A 36 -21.30 -3.35 -2.80
CA ASP A 36 -19.86 -3.18 -2.58
C ASP A 36 -19.28 -4.32 -1.74
N ALA A 37 -20.00 -4.79 -0.73
CA ALA A 37 -19.59 -5.94 0.08
C ALA A 37 -19.50 -7.23 -0.76
N VAL A 38 -20.50 -7.51 -1.60
CA VAL A 38 -20.50 -8.66 -2.52
C VAL A 38 -19.40 -8.52 -3.58
N LYS A 39 -19.24 -7.33 -4.17
CA LYS A 39 -18.19 -7.05 -5.17
C LYS A 39 -16.80 -7.24 -4.57
N ARG A 40 -16.59 -6.80 -3.33
CA ARG A 40 -15.34 -7.04 -2.58
C ARG A 40 -15.13 -8.52 -2.31
N PHE A 41 -16.17 -9.27 -1.94
CA PHE A 41 -16.06 -10.70 -1.65
C PHE A 41 -15.65 -11.53 -2.87
N ARG A 42 -16.19 -11.25 -4.06
CA ARG A 42 -15.96 -12.06 -5.28
C ARG A 42 -14.50 -12.20 -5.71
N ARG A 43 -13.60 -11.27 -5.33
CA ARG A 43 -12.17 -11.35 -5.71
C ARG A 43 -11.32 -12.16 -4.71
N PRO A 44 -11.27 -11.82 -3.41
CA PRO A 44 -10.42 -12.49 -2.43
C PRO A 44 -11.10 -13.67 -1.73
N GLY A 45 -12.43 -13.79 -1.82
CA GLY A 45 -13.20 -14.81 -1.08
C GLY A 45 -13.27 -14.58 0.43
N ASP A 46 -12.81 -13.44 0.93
CA ASP A 46 -12.71 -13.12 2.35
C ASP A 46 -13.20 -11.69 2.63
N CYS A 47 -13.68 -11.47 3.85
CA CYS A 47 -14.15 -10.19 4.37
C CYS A 47 -13.06 -9.40 5.11
N LYS A 48 -11.85 -9.94 5.29
CA LYS A 48 -10.72 -9.23 5.91
C LYS A 48 -10.28 -8.02 5.10
N ASP A 49 -9.76 -7.03 5.82
CA ASP A 49 -9.17 -5.86 5.19
C ASP A 49 -7.81 -6.24 4.60
N ARG A 50 -7.59 -5.83 3.35
CA ARG A 50 -6.31 -6.04 2.69
C ARG A 50 -5.26 -5.15 3.39
N PRO A 51 -4.11 -5.70 3.79
CA PRO A 51 -3.02 -4.87 4.30
C PRO A 51 -2.70 -3.81 3.25
N LYS A 52 -2.67 -2.56 3.69
CA LYS A 52 -2.39 -1.42 2.81
C LYS A 52 -0.94 -1.56 2.37
N ALA A 53 -0.69 -1.73 1.06
CA ALA A 53 0.65 -1.60 0.53
C ALA A 53 1.10 -0.17 0.83
N GLY A 54 2.06 -0.02 1.75
CA GLY A 54 2.61 1.28 2.09
C GLY A 54 3.23 1.95 0.87
N ARG A 55 3.47 3.27 0.95
CA ARG A 55 4.24 3.97 -0.08
C ARG A 55 5.65 3.37 -0.13
N PRO A 56 6.19 3.03 -1.32
CA PRO A 56 7.58 2.58 -1.42
C PRO A 56 8.49 3.69 -0.85
N LYS A 57 9.29 3.33 0.16
CA LYS A 57 10.28 4.26 0.71
C LYS A 57 11.34 4.49 -0.38
N PRO A 58 11.69 5.75 -0.71
CA PRO A 58 12.81 6.00 -1.61
C PRO A 58 14.06 5.33 -1.04
N GLN A 59 14.93 4.82 -1.92
CA GLN A 59 16.18 4.17 -1.57
C GLN A 59 16.92 5.01 -0.50
N ARG A 60 17.39 4.35 0.57
CA ARG A 60 17.98 5.00 1.76
C ARG A 60 19.03 6.03 1.30
N SER A 61 19.01 7.22 1.87
CA SER A 61 20.05 8.22 1.60
C SER A 61 21.43 7.67 1.99
N MET A 62 22.49 8.09 1.29
CA MET A 62 23.87 7.67 1.60
C MET A 62 24.27 7.98 3.03
N TRP A 63 23.74 9.06 3.62
CA TRP A 63 23.91 9.37 5.03
C TRP A 63 23.33 8.30 5.95
N LYS A 64 22.13 7.79 5.66
CA LYS A 64 21.53 6.71 6.45
C LYS A 64 22.32 5.41 6.30
N MET A 65 22.84 5.11 5.11
CA MET A 65 23.75 3.98 4.90
C MET A 65 25.05 4.15 5.69
N ALA A 66 25.60 5.37 5.78
CA ALA A 66 26.79 5.66 6.56
C ALA A 66 26.57 5.41 8.06
N SER A 67 25.44 5.89 8.61
CA SER A 67 25.06 5.64 10.01
C SER A 67 24.81 4.16 10.28
N ASP A 68 24.14 3.44 9.38
CA ASP A 68 23.85 2.01 9.53
C ASP A 68 25.14 1.16 9.49
N LEU A 69 26.14 1.58 8.69
CA LEU A 69 27.42 0.87 8.51
C LEU A 69 28.52 1.34 9.47
N GLY A 70 28.31 2.41 10.23
CA GLY A 70 29.33 2.99 11.11
C GLY A 70 30.54 3.57 10.38
N VAL A 71 30.38 3.97 9.11
CA VAL A 71 31.48 4.51 8.27
C VAL A 71 31.20 5.95 7.87
N SER A 72 32.22 6.64 7.35
CA SER A 72 32.05 8.01 6.86
C SER A 72 31.16 8.08 5.60
N GLU A 73 30.45 9.19 5.41
CA GLU A 73 29.64 9.44 4.20
C GLU A 73 30.49 9.39 2.92
N ARG A 74 31.75 9.87 2.98
CA ARG A 74 32.73 9.78 1.90
C ARG A 74 33.01 8.33 1.50
N THR A 75 33.18 7.46 2.49
CA THR A 75 33.44 6.03 2.30
C THR A 75 32.25 5.35 1.60
N VAL A 76 31.02 5.59 2.09
CA VAL A 76 29.80 5.08 1.43
C VAL A 76 29.67 5.63 0.01
N ARG A 77 29.94 6.92 -0.20
CA ARG A 77 29.86 7.55 -1.52
C ARG A 77 30.86 6.96 -2.50
N ARG A 78 32.07 6.61 -2.05
CA ARG A 78 33.06 5.88 -2.87
C ARG A 78 32.53 4.51 -3.24
N PHE A 79 32.13 3.72 -2.24
CA PHE A 79 31.57 2.36 -2.44
C PHE A 79 30.38 2.34 -3.40
N VAL A 80 29.43 3.27 -3.23
CA VAL A 80 28.24 3.36 -4.07
C VAL A 80 28.60 3.71 -5.52
N LYS A 81 29.58 4.60 -5.74
CA LYS A 81 29.93 5.08 -7.09
C LYS A 81 30.92 4.22 -7.83
N GLU A 82 31.91 3.67 -7.14
CA GLU A 82 33.04 2.95 -7.74
C GLU A 82 32.75 1.44 -7.74
N ASP A 83 32.46 0.88 -6.56
CA ASP A 83 32.34 -0.58 -6.40
C ASP A 83 30.97 -1.10 -6.81
N LEU A 84 29.90 -0.34 -6.53
CA LEU A 84 28.53 -0.69 -6.91
C LEU A 84 28.08 -0.02 -8.22
N ASN A 85 28.85 0.94 -8.74
CA ASN A 85 28.55 1.74 -9.94
C ASN A 85 27.11 2.33 -9.97
N LEU A 86 26.55 2.62 -8.80
CA LEU A 86 25.21 3.19 -8.64
C LEU A 86 25.29 4.71 -8.78
N ARG A 87 24.70 5.24 -9.85
CA ARG A 87 24.59 6.69 -10.06
C ARG A 87 23.30 7.24 -9.46
N PRO A 88 23.30 8.46 -8.89
CA PRO A 88 22.08 9.09 -8.40
C PRO A 88 21.02 9.14 -9.51
N PHE A 89 19.80 8.70 -9.19
CA PHE A 89 18.67 8.68 -10.12
C PHE A 89 18.28 10.09 -10.64
N LYS A 90 18.74 11.15 -9.96
CA LYS A 90 18.58 12.54 -10.41
C LYS A 90 19.93 13.25 -10.34
N MET A 91 20.43 13.73 -11.48
CA MET A 91 21.53 14.69 -11.53
C MET A 91 21.11 15.98 -10.80
N GLN A 92 21.90 16.43 -9.83
CA GLN A 92 21.82 17.80 -9.34
C GLN A 92 22.39 18.71 -10.43
N LYS A 93 21.53 19.50 -11.09
CA LYS A 93 21.98 20.65 -11.88
C LYS A 93 22.44 21.71 -10.87
N GLY A 94 23.76 21.76 -10.62
CA GLY A 94 24.41 22.76 -9.79
C GLY A 94 24.87 23.96 -10.62
N HIS A 95 24.83 25.14 -10.02
CA HIS A 95 24.73 26.47 -10.64
C HIS A 95 25.99 26.99 -11.37
N TYR A 96 25.74 27.97 -12.25
CA TYR A 96 26.62 28.70 -13.16
C TYR A 96 28.08 28.91 -12.71
N LEU A 97 29.01 28.57 -13.61
CA LEU A 97 30.41 28.99 -13.53
C LEU A 97 30.48 30.52 -13.63
N LYS A 98 31.04 31.17 -12.62
CA LYS A 98 31.63 32.52 -12.72
C LYS A 98 33.14 32.31 -12.82
N GLY A 99 33.72 32.68 -13.96
CA GLY A 99 35.14 32.69 -14.24
C GLY A 99 35.37 33.59 -15.44
#